data_AF-A0A5P1E9I2-F1
#
_entry.id   AF-A0A5P1E9I2-F1
#
_cell.length_a   1.000
_cell.length_b   1.000
_cell.length_c   1.000
_cell.angle_alpha   90.00
_cell.angle_beta   90.00
_cell.angle_gamma   90.00
#
_symmetry.space_group_name_H-M   'P 1'
#
loop_
_entity.id
_entity.type
_entity.pdbx_description
1 polymer ?
#
loop_
_entity_poly.entity_id
_entity_poly.type
_entity_poly.pdbx_seq_one_letter_code
_entity_poly.pdbx_strand_id
1 'polypeptide(L)'
;MSSWLGASVLSLGEWFIKRMPFVRHIYNASKQISAAISPNQNTQAFKEVAIIRHPRIGEYAIGFITSSVVLQSYSAEEELCCVYVPTNHLYIGDIFLINSKDVIRPNLSVREGIEIVVSVGMSMPQVLSTQDSTTMQNRTRSMRN
;
A
#
# COMPACT_ATOMS: atom_id res chain seq x y z
N MET A 1 44.92 -0.35 21.68
CA MET A 1 45.01 -0.88 20.30
C MET A 1 43.61 -1.26 19.78
N SER A 2 42.65 -0.32 19.79
CA SER A 2 41.22 -0.60 19.53
C SER A 2 40.59 0.33 18.47
N SER A 3 41.23 1.45 18.08
CA SER A 3 40.67 2.38 17.08
C SER A 3 40.85 1.94 15.63
N TRP A 4 41.82 1.06 15.33
CA TRP A 4 42.10 0.66 13.94
C TRP A 4 41.17 -0.45 13.43
N LEU A 5 40.74 -1.35 14.33
CA LEU A 5 39.77 -2.39 14.02
C LEU A 5 38.37 -1.81 13.81
N GLY A 6 37.96 -0.82 14.61
CA GLY A 6 36.66 -0.14 14.45
C GLY A 6 36.54 0.63 13.13
N ALA A 7 37.58 1.38 12.76
CA ALA A 7 37.59 2.11 11.49
C ALA A 7 37.57 1.19 10.26
N SER A 8 38.18 0.00 10.37
CA SER A 8 38.20 -1.00 9.29
C SER A 8 36.85 -1.72 9.13
N VAL A 9 36.13 -2.00 10.23
CA VAL A 9 34.78 -2.59 10.17
C VAL A 9 33.76 -1.60 9.62
N LEU A 10 33.86 -0.32 10.02
CA LEU A 10 33.02 0.76 9.47
C LEU A 10 33.29 0.97 7.98
N SER A 11 34.54 0.98 7.53
CA SER A 11 34.86 1.13 6.10
C SER A 11 34.46 -0.09 5.26
N LEU A 12 34.53 -1.31 5.82
CA LEU A 12 34.04 -2.52 5.17
C LEU A 12 32.52 -2.53 5.06
N GLY A 13 31.81 -2.05 6.09
CA GLY A 13 30.36 -1.84 6.06
C GLY A 13 29.92 -0.77 5.05
N GLU A 14 30.64 0.35 4.98
CA GLU A 14 30.41 1.38 3.95
C GLU A 14 30.66 0.85 2.53
N TRP A 15 31.70 0.02 2.35
CA TRP A 15 31.96 -0.64 1.07
C TRP A 15 30.86 -1.66 0.73
N PHE A 16 30.39 -2.44 1.71
CA PHE A 16 29.28 -3.38 1.54
C PHE A 16 27.97 -2.67 1.16
N ILE A 17 27.64 -1.57 1.85
CA ILE A 17 26.48 -0.71 1.55
C ILE A 17 26.62 -0.07 0.15
N LYS A 18 27.81 0.42 -0.22
CA LYS A 18 28.08 0.99 -1.56
C LYS A 18 28.09 -0.06 -2.67
N ARG A 19 28.34 -1.34 -2.37
CA ARG A 19 28.46 -2.43 -3.33
C ARG A 19 27.25 -3.37 -3.35
N MET A 20 26.22 -3.17 -2.51
CA MET A 20 25.08 -4.08 -2.42
C MET A 20 24.14 -3.93 -3.64
N PRO A 21 24.16 -4.86 -4.62
CA PRO A 21 23.31 -4.76 -5.80
C PRO A 21 21.81 -4.82 -5.44
N PHE A 22 21.46 -5.47 -4.32
CA PHE A 22 20.08 -5.65 -3.86
C PHE A 22 19.39 -4.36 -3.39
N VAL A 23 20.09 -3.45 -2.70
CA VAL A 23 19.50 -2.16 -2.30
C VAL A 23 19.19 -1.33 -3.54
N ARG A 24 20.09 -1.36 -4.53
CA ARG A 24 19.88 -0.71 -5.83
C ARG A 24 18.71 -1.32 -6.58
N HIS A 25 18.46 -2.64 -6.50
CA HIS A 25 17.28 -3.25 -7.12
C HIS A 25 15.98 -2.89 -6.40
N ILE A 26 15.95 -2.84 -5.07
CA ILE A 26 14.77 -2.42 -4.30
C ILE A 26 14.50 -0.92 -4.50
N TYR A 27 15.54 -0.08 -4.44
CA TYR A 27 15.41 1.35 -4.75
C TYR A 27 15.06 1.58 -6.22
N ASN A 28 15.56 0.78 -7.17
CA ASN A 28 15.21 0.93 -8.58
C ASN A 28 13.81 0.40 -8.89
N ALA A 29 13.36 -0.68 -8.25
CA ALA A 29 11.98 -1.14 -8.33
C ALA A 29 11.05 -0.10 -7.69
N SER A 30 11.38 0.39 -6.50
CA SER A 30 10.69 1.50 -5.84
C SER A 30 10.72 2.79 -6.68
N LYS A 31 11.80 3.08 -7.39
CA LYS A 31 11.95 4.25 -8.26
C LYS A 31 11.22 4.07 -9.59
N GLN A 32 11.14 2.86 -10.13
CA GLN A 32 10.31 2.53 -11.30
C GLN A 32 8.82 2.58 -10.95
N ILE A 33 8.46 2.11 -9.75
CA ILE A 33 7.14 2.32 -9.15
C ILE A 33 6.88 3.81 -9.02
N SER A 34 7.77 4.60 -8.37
CA SER A 34 7.68 6.07 -8.26
C SER A 34 7.66 6.81 -9.60
N ALA A 35 8.33 6.30 -10.63
CA ALA A 35 8.35 6.89 -11.97
C ALA A 35 7.09 6.55 -12.78
N ALA A 36 6.42 5.42 -12.50
CA ALA A 36 5.08 5.13 -13.01
C ALA A 36 3.99 6.00 -12.33
N ILE A 37 4.32 6.62 -11.19
CA ILE A 37 3.54 7.67 -10.49
C ILE A 37 4.04 9.08 -10.84
N SER A 38 4.91 9.22 -11.87
CA SER A 38 5.44 10.52 -12.28
C SER A 38 4.29 11.46 -12.68
N PRO A 39 4.27 12.72 -12.21
CA PRO A 39 3.14 13.65 -12.35
C PRO A 39 2.74 14.01 -13.79
N ASN A 40 3.54 13.59 -14.79
CA ASN A 40 3.31 13.93 -16.20
C ASN A 40 2.37 12.95 -16.93
N GLN A 41 1.87 11.91 -16.26
CA GLN A 41 0.73 11.13 -16.73
C GLN A 41 -0.33 11.12 -15.64
N ASN A 42 -1.51 11.63 -15.98
CA ASN A 42 -2.61 12.03 -15.10
C ASN A 42 -3.32 10.87 -14.37
N THR A 43 -2.60 9.82 -13.94
CA THR A 43 -3.20 8.62 -13.36
C THR A 43 -2.22 7.95 -12.40
N GLN A 44 -2.37 8.20 -11.09
CA GLN A 44 -1.69 7.42 -10.05
C GLN A 44 -2.08 5.93 -10.23
N ALA A 45 -1.11 5.05 -10.47
CA ALA A 45 -1.37 3.61 -10.70
C ALA A 45 -2.03 2.91 -9.49
N PHE A 46 -1.70 3.37 -8.28
CA PHE A 46 -2.35 2.99 -7.03
C PHE A 46 -2.86 4.27 -6.37
N LYS A 47 -4.18 4.36 -6.17
CA LYS A 47 -4.81 5.55 -5.58
C LYS A 47 -4.82 5.45 -4.07
N GLU A 48 -5.24 4.31 -3.55
CA GLU A 48 -5.54 4.11 -2.13
C GLU A 48 -5.24 2.68 -1.69
N VAL A 49 -4.96 2.48 -0.41
CA VAL A 49 -4.96 1.14 0.21
C VAL A 49 -6.40 0.73 0.47
N ALA A 50 -6.72 -0.53 0.23
CA ALA A 50 -8.01 -1.12 0.51
C ALA A 50 -7.85 -2.38 1.37
N ILE A 51 -8.85 -2.61 2.22
CA ILE A 51 -9.07 -3.89 2.89
C ILE A 51 -10.38 -4.44 2.34
N ILE A 52 -10.35 -5.71 1.94
CA ILE A 52 -11.50 -6.40 1.35
C ILE A 52 -11.77 -7.66 2.15
N ARG A 53 -13.02 -8.13 2.14
CA ARG A 53 -13.34 -9.46 2.65
C ARG A 53 -12.76 -10.51 1.68
N HIS A 54 -11.94 -11.41 2.18
CA HIS A 54 -11.40 -12.55 1.42
C HIS A 54 -12.35 -13.75 1.61
N PRO A 55 -12.37 -14.80 0.76
CA PRO A 55 -13.57 -15.60 0.50
C PRO A 55 -14.11 -16.36 1.72
N ARG A 56 -13.34 -16.48 2.81
CA ARG A 56 -13.82 -17.03 4.08
C ARG A 56 -14.31 -15.94 5.02
N ILE A 57 -15.39 -16.23 5.73
CA ILE A 57 -15.94 -15.34 6.75
C ILE A 57 -14.88 -15.07 7.83
N GLY A 58 -14.65 -13.79 8.13
CA GLY A 58 -13.63 -13.35 9.09
C GLY A 58 -12.24 -13.18 8.48
N GLU A 59 -12.06 -13.50 7.20
CA GLU A 59 -10.81 -13.29 6.48
C GLU A 59 -10.82 -11.96 5.74
N TYR A 60 -9.69 -11.26 5.80
CA TYR A 60 -9.50 -9.98 5.14
C TYR A 60 -8.20 -10.00 4.34
N ALA A 61 -8.24 -9.38 3.16
CA ALA A 61 -7.07 -9.16 2.34
C ALA A 61 -6.76 -7.66 2.24
N ILE A 62 -5.48 -7.34 2.25
CA ILE A 62 -4.99 -5.99 1.93
C ILE A 62 -4.72 -5.92 0.43
N GLY A 63 -5.11 -4.80 -0.17
CA GLY A 63 -4.91 -4.55 -1.59
C GLY A 63 -4.84 -3.05 -1.86
N PHE A 64 -4.86 -2.71 -3.14
CA PHE A 64 -4.77 -1.34 -3.61
C PHE A 64 -5.88 -1.04 -4.60
N ILE A 65 -6.58 0.07 -4.40
CA ILE A 65 -7.52 0.59 -5.39
C ILE A 65 -6.70 1.18 -6.54
N THR A 66 -6.85 0.62 -7.73
CA THR A 66 -6.16 1.09 -8.95
C THR A 66 -7.09 1.96 -9.79
N SER A 67 -8.38 1.63 -9.83
CA SER A 67 -9.39 2.39 -10.57
C SER A 67 -10.79 2.22 -9.95
N SER A 68 -11.72 3.06 -10.39
CA SER A 68 -13.14 2.91 -10.12
C SER A 68 -13.86 2.82 -11.46
N VAL A 69 -14.82 1.93 -11.56
CA VAL A 69 -15.60 1.66 -12.78
C VAL A 69 -17.09 1.62 -12.44
N VAL A 70 -17.93 2.01 -13.39
CA VAL A 70 -19.37 1.84 -13.29
C VAL A 70 -19.75 0.65 -14.15
N LEU A 71 -20.28 -0.40 -13.53
CA LEU A 71 -20.85 -1.53 -14.24
C LEU A 71 -22.28 -1.19 -14.63
N GLN A 72 -22.50 -1.02 -15.93
CA GLN A 72 -23.83 -0.81 -16.49
C GLN A 72 -24.51 -2.17 -16.69
N SER A 73 -25.54 -2.44 -15.89
CA SER A 73 -26.44 -3.58 -16.07
C SER A 73 -27.80 -3.08 -16.56
N TYR A 74 -28.60 -3.98 -17.15
CA TYR A 74 -29.96 -3.69 -17.60
C TYR A 74 -30.88 -3.19 -16.47
N SER A 75 -30.57 -3.49 -15.21
CA SER A 75 -31.42 -3.20 -14.06
C SER A 75 -30.90 -2.09 -13.14
N ALA A 76 -29.59 -1.84 -13.11
CA ALA A 76 -28.97 -0.80 -12.28
C ALA A 76 -27.53 -0.51 -12.71
N GLU A 77 -27.05 0.69 -12.39
CA GLU A 77 -25.63 1.02 -12.43
C GLU A 77 -24.99 0.71 -11.08
N GLU A 78 -23.87 -0.02 -11.10
CA GLU A 78 -23.12 -0.36 -9.90
C GLU A 78 -21.73 0.28 -9.93
N GLU A 79 -21.42 1.08 -8.90
CA GLU A 79 -20.07 1.61 -8.70
C GLU A 79 -19.17 0.55 -8.07
N LEU A 80 -18.13 0.15 -8.82
CA LEU A 80 -17.15 -0.85 -8.41
C LEU A 80 -15.77 -0.21 -8.29
N CYS A 81 -15.03 -0.62 -7.27
CA CYS A 81 -13.60 -0.40 -7.15
C CYS A 81 -12.84 -1.59 -7.73
N CYS A 82 -11.85 -1.31 -8.57
CA CYS A 82 -10.85 -2.28 -8.98
C CYS A 82 -9.77 -2.36 -7.90
N VAL A 83 -9.78 -3.47 -7.15
CA VAL A 83 -8.84 -3.73 -6.07
C VAL A 83 -7.83 -4.79 -6.51
N TYR A 84 -6.57 -4.39 -6.61
CA TYR A 84 -5.45 -5.30 -6.81
C TYR A 84 -4.97 -5.87 -5.48
N VAL A 85 -4.98 -7.19 -5.33
CA VAL A 85 -4.50 -7.89 -4.14
C VAL A 85 -3.20 -8.61 -4.50
N PRO A 86 -2.04 -8.10 -4.04
CA PRO A 86 -0.75 -8.74 -4.33
C PRO A 86 -0.60 -10.06 -3.57
N THR A 87 0.20 -10.94 -4.15
CA THR A 87 0.74 -12.14 -3.47
C THR A 87 2.04 -11.76 -2.74
N ASN A 88 3.05 -12.64 -2.74
CA ASN A 88 4.40 -12.36 -2.24
C ASN A 88 5.22 -11.45 -3.16
N HIS A 89 4.79 -11.22 -4.41
CA HIS A 89 5.40 -10.27 -5.34
C HIS A 89 4.41 -9.16 -5.70
N LEU A 90 4.82 -7.90 -5.54
CA LEU A 90 3.96 -6.71 -5.69
C LEU A 90 3.29 -6.55 -7.07
N TYR A 91 3.72 -7.30 -8.08
CA TYR A 91 3.15 -7.27 -9.44
C TYR A 91 2.42 -8.55 -9.82
N ILE A 92 2.39 -9.54 -8.93
CA ILE A 92 1.70 -10.81 -9.13
C ILE A 92 0.58 -10.87 -8.10
N GLY A 93 -0.65 -10.97 -8.56
CA GLY A 93 -1.79 -10.94 -7.67
C GLY A 93 -3.09 -11.01 -8.42
N ASP A 94 -4.16 -11.01 -7.64
CA ASP A 94 -5.52 -11.07 -8.15
C ASP A 94 -6.08 -9.66 -8.28
N ILE A 95 -7.04 -9.51 -9.20
CA ILE A 95 -7.80 -8.27 -9.37
C ILE A 95 -9.25 -8.59 -9.05
N PHE A 96 -9.81 -7.86 -8.09
CA PHE A 96 -11.20 -7.97 -7.69
C PHE A 96 -11.97 -6.71 -8.04
N LEU A 97 -13.16 -6.87 -8.61
CA LEU A 97 -14.14 -5.80 -8.74
C LEU A 97 -15.10 -5.89 -7.56
N ILE A 98 -15.10 -4.88 -6.71
CA ILE A 98 -15.83 -4.89 -5.44
C ILE A 98 -16.68 -3.64 -5.36
N ASN A 99 -17.92 -3.77 -4.88
CA ASN A 99 -18.78 -2.61 -4.68
C ASN A 99 -18.08 -1.57 -3.81
N SER A 100 -18.12 -0.30 -4.22
CA SER A 100 -17.45 0.80 -3.49
C SER A 100 -17.82 0.87 -2.00
N LYS A 101 -19.01 0.37 -1.64
CA LYS A 101 -19.54 0.31 -0.26
C LYS A 101 -18.97 -0.82 0.59
N ASP A 102 -18.49 -1.89 -0.06
CA ASP A 102 -17.92 -3.07 0.61
C ASP A 102 -16.40 -2.98 0.79
N VAL A 103 -15.76 -1.95 0.21
CA VAL A 103 -14.33 -1.67 0.37
C VAL A 103 -14.08 -0.91 1.67
N ILE A 104 -13.25 -1.48 2.54
CA ILE A 104 -12.80 -0.83 3.78
C ILE A 104 -11.56 -0.01 3.47
N ARG A 105 -11.59 1.31 3.73
CA ARG A 105 -10.48 2.22 3.47
C ARG A 105 -9.70 2.51 4.78
N PRO A 106 -8.55 1.85 5.01
CA PRO A 106 -7.73 2.14 6.18
C PRO A 106 -7.08 3.53 6.06
N ASN A 107 -6.73 4.10 7.21
CA ASN A 107 -5.89 5.29 7.30
C ASN A 107 -4.41 4.91 7.11
N LEU A 108 -4.09 4.36 5.94
CA LEU A 108 -2.75 4.00 5.51
C LEU A 108 -2.44 4.68 4.18
N SER A 109 -1.23 5.20 4.06
CA SER A 109 -0.68 5.62 2.76
C SER A 109 -0.39 4.41 1.88
N VAL A 110 -0.39 4.62 0.55
CA VAL A 110 0.03 3.59 -0.42
C VAL A 110 1.44 3.06 -0.11
N ARG A 111 2.33 3.93 0.38
CA ARG A 111 3.70 3.55 0.77
C ARG A 111 3.70 2.55 1.92
N GLU A 112 2.92 2.81 2.98
CA GLU A 112 2.79 1.89 4.12
C GLU A 112 2.15 0.57 3.66
N GLY A 113 1.14 0.61 2.78
CA GLY A 113 0.58 -0.59 2.17
C GLY A 113 1.62 -1.43 1.42
N ILE A 114 2.49 -0.79 0.62
CA ILE A 114 3.58 -1.47 -0.09
C ILE A 114 4.58 -2.06 0.91
N GLU A 115 4.92 -1.34 1.97
CA GLU A 115 5.81 -1.84 3.02
C GLU A 115 5.25 -3.10 3.70
N ILE A 116 3.95 -3.11 4.01
CA ILE A 116 3.27 -4.29 4.55
C ILE A 116 3.40 -5.49 3.60
N VAL A 117 3.14 -5.30 2.31
CA VAL A 117 3.20 -6.39 1.32
C VAL A 117 4.63 -6.91 1.14
N VAL A 118 5.60 -6.01 0.97
CA VAL A 118 7.02 -6.37 0.77
C VAL A 118 7.63 -7.01 2.01
N SER A 119 7.20 -6.59 3.21
CA SER A 119 7.61 -7.20 4.48
C SER A 119 6.84 -8.49 4.81
N VAL A 120 6.01 -8.99 3.91
CA VAL A 120 5.19 -10.21 4.12
C VAL A 120 4.33 -10.08 5.40
N GLY A 121 3.81 -8.88 5.64
CA GLY A 121 2.93 -8.58 6.77
C GLY A 121 3.63 -8.18 8.07
N MET A 122 4.96 -8.23 8.16
CA MET A 122 5.69 -7.89 9.40
C MET A 122 5.53 -6.42 9.82
N SER A 123 5.35 -5.50 8.86
CA SER A 123 5.12 -4.08 9.12
C SER A 123 3.64 -3.74 9.41
N MET A 124 2.77 -4.74 9.65
CA MET A 124 1.35 -4.48 9.93
C MET A 124 1.19 -3.74 11.29
N PRO A 125 0.50 -2.58 11.32
CA PRO A 125 0.23 -1.87 12.57
C PRO A 125 -0.72 -2.68 13.46
N GLN A 126 -0.60 -2.46 14.78
CA GLN A 126 -1.44 -3.15 15.79
C GLN A 126 -2.90 -2.69 15.74
N VAL A 127 -3.17 -1.48 15.23
CA VAL A 127 -4.51 -0.91 15.12
C VAL A 127 -4.68 -0.29 13.73
N LEU A 128 -5.70 -0.72 13.01
CA LEU A 128 -6.12 -0.15 11.73
C LEU A 128 -7.34 0.73 11.94
N SER A 129 -7.16 2.05 11.85
CA SER A 129 -8.27 3.01 11.84
C SER A 129 -8.81 3.16 10.42
N THR A 130 -10.13 3.27 10.25
CA THR A 130 -10.76 3.55 8.94
C THR A 130 -10.94 5.05 8.73
N GLN A 131 -10.86 5.53 7.49
CA GLN A 131 -11.03 6.96 7.19
C GLN A 131 -12.44 7.48 7.56
N ASP A 132 -13.47 6.64 7.49
CA ASP A 132 -14.85 7.00 7.87
C ASP A 132 -14.98 7.39 9.35
N SER A 133 -14.15 6.80 10.21
CA SER A 133 -14.11 7.08 11.65
C SER A 133 -13.64 8.51 11.94
N THR A 134 -12.69 9.02 11.14
CA THR A 134 -12.11 10.36 11.30
C THR A 134 -13.09 11.46 10.88
N THR A 135 -13.87 11.22 9.82
CA THR A 135 -14.89 12.18 9.33
C THR A 135 -16.05 12.32 10.31
N MET A 136 -16.47 11.22 10.95
CA MET A 136 -17.47 11.30 12.03
C MET A 136 -16.91 12.03 13.25
N GLN A 137 -15.69 11.71 13.71
CA GLN A 137 -15.12 12.32 14.93
C GLN A 137 -14.87 13.84 14.80
N ASN A 138 -14.50 14.32 13.61
CA ASN A 138 -14.38 15.76 13.34
C ASN A 138 -15.73 16.48 13.25
N ARG A 139 -16.78 15.83 12.71
CA ARG A 139 -18.15 16.38 12.74
C ARG A 139 -18.68 16.50 14.18
N THR A 140 -18.44 15.51 15.04
CA THR A 140 -18.91 15.57 16.44
C THR A 140 -18.17 16.62 17.27
N ARG A 141 -16.90 16.93 16.94
CA ARG A 141 -16.14 18.02 17.57
C ARG A 141 -16.58 19.40 17.08
N SER A 142 -16.90 19.54 15.79
CA SER A 142 -17.37 20.81 15.22
C SER A 142 -18.78 21.22 15.70
N MET A 143 -19.64 20.28 16.09
CA MET A 143 -20.97 20.59 16.66
C MET A 143 -20.92 20.93 18.16
N ARG A 144 -19.76 20.80 18.80
CA ARG A 144 -19.59 21.00 20.24
C ARG A 144 -18.84 22.31 20.59
N ASN A 145 -18.55 23.13 19.57
CA ASN A 145 -17.99 24.48 19.68
C ASN A 145 -18.98 25.51 19.13
#